data_AF-M5C7L5-F1
#
_entry.id   AF-M5C7L5-F1
#
_cell.length_a   1.000
_cell.length_b   1.000
_cell.length_c   1.000
_cell.angle_alpha   90.00
_cell.angle_beta   90.00
_cell.angle_gamma   90.00
#
_symmetry.space_group_name_H-M   'P 1'
#
loop_
_entity.id
_entity.type
_entity.pdbx_description
1 polymer ?
#
loop_
_entity_poly.entity_id
_entity_poly.type
_entity_poly.pdbx_seq_one_letter_code
_entity_poly.pdbx_strand_id
1 'polypeptide(L)'
;MIFPQSNDLSLRIIVFSIDDDTCSAIRSLLSRTSVIRLYDQQDFIARCLSAAPNVRALVIDLKEQPEDSCLSEFPYVDVSSITRIPWCPNLRVLHLHSGSVPIEAIQEVIEIYPPIEKLWFSACYIEPFEDELLYWLKPHVSDVRFDLRVDEATVSDWNHAMI
;
A
#
# COMPACT_ATOMS: atom_id res chain seq x y z
N MET A 1 -5.84 0.24 -16.80
CA MET A 1 -5.77 1.25 -17.88
C MET A 1 -4.32 1.73 -17.94
N ILE A 2 -3.64 1.63 -19.09
CA ILE A 2 -2.25 2.09 -19.28
C ILE A 2 -2.30 3.41 -20.06
N PHE A 3 -1.67 4.46 -19.56
CA PHE A 3 -1.60 5.77 -20.22
C PHE A 3 -0.26 5.91 -20.97
N PRO A 4 -0.23 5.85 -22.30
CA PRO A 4 1.01 5.67 -23.08
C PRO A 4 1.89 6.93 -23.24
N GLN A 5 1.60 8.03 -22.54
CA GLN A 5 2.35 9.30 -22.66
C GLN A 5 2.87 9.88 -21.33
N SER A 6 2.61 9.22 -20.20
CA SER A 6 3.22 9.63 -18.93
C SER A 6 4.47 8.79 -18.66
N ASN A 7 5.59 9.45 -18.38
CA ASN A 7 6.79 8.79 -17.83
C ASN A 7 6.52 8.10 -16.48
N ASP A 8 5.39 8.44 -15.88
CA ASP A 8 4.91 8.04 -14.58
C ASP A 8 3.60 7.25 -14.76
N LEU A 9 3.63 5.95 -14.51
CA LEU A 9 2.48 5.08 -14.76
C LEU A 9 1.68 4.84 -13.47
N SER A 10 0.36 5.05 -13.54
CA SER A 10 -0.60 4.59 -12.53
C SER A 10 -1.14 3.23 -12.96
N LEU A 11 -1.01 2.21 -12.11
CA LEU A 11 -1.49 0.86 -12.37
C LEU A 11 -2.50 0.43 -11.32
N ARG A 12 -3.62 -0.15 -11.77
CA ARG A 12 -4.62 -0.80 -10.92
C ARG A 12 -4.70 -2.26 -11.29
N ILE A 13 -4.46 -3.13 -10.33
CA ILE A 13 -4.45 -4.58 -10.49
C ILE A 13 -5.64 -5.15 -9.71
N ILE A 14 -6.50 -5.91 -10.39
CA ILE A 14 -7.64 -6.60 -9.79
C ILE A 14 -7.62 -8.00 -10.37
N VAL A 15 -7.39 -8.99 -9.51
CA VAL A 15 -7.26 -10.39 -9.92
C VAL A 15 -8.18 -11.24 -9.05
N PHE A 16 -9.12 -11.94 -9.67
CA PHE A 16 -10.11 -12.77 -8.98
C PHE A 16 -9.60 -14.19 -8.65
N SER A 17 -8.56 -14.65 -9.35
CA SER A 17 -7.88 -15.92 -9.11
C SER A 17 -6.43 -15.79 -9.57
N ILE A 18 -5.47 -16.10 -8.69
CA ILE A 18 -4.05 -15.92 -8.95
C ILE A 18 -3.43 -17.28 -9.28
N ASP A 19 -2.87 -17.39 -10.48
CA ASP A 19 -1.93 -18.44 -10.85
C ASP A 19 -0.51 -17.85 -11.04
N ASP A 20 0.49 -18.74 -11.07
CA ASP A 20 1.90 -18.34 -11.16
C ASP A 20 2.23 -17.62 -12.47
N ASP A 21 1.54 -17.95 -13.56
CA ASP A 21 1.73 -17.32 -14.87
C ASP A 21 1.25 -15.87 -14.85
N THR A 22 0.10 -15.60 -14.22
CA THR A 22 -0.45 -14.26 -14.02
C THR A 22 0.45 -13.42 -13.15
N CYS A 23 0.96 -13.97 -12.04
CA CYS A 23 1.97 -13.32 -11.20
C CYS A 23 3.23 -12.96 -12.00
N SER A 24 3.75 -13.90 -12.79
CA SER A 24 4.96 -13.71 -13.59
C SER A 24 4.78 -12.60 -14.64
N ALA A 25 3.65 -12.60 -15.35
CA ALA A 25 3.34 -11.59 -16.36
C ALA A 25 3.28 -10.18 -15.75
N ILE A 26 2.62 -10.04 -14.60
CA ILE A 26 2.50 -8.76 -13.92
C ILE A 26 3.84 -8.28 -13.37
N ARG A 27 4.64 -9.15 -12.74
CA ARG A 27 5.99 -8.79 -12.30
C ARG A 27 6.88 -8.35 -13.47
N SER A 28 6.76 -9.02 -14.62
CA SER A 28 7.46 -8.63 -15.84
C SER A 28 7.03 -7.25 -16.33
N LEU A 29 5.75 -6.91 -16.25
CA LEU A 29 5.24 -5.58 -16.57
C LEU A 29 5.79 -4.52 -15.60
N LEU A 30 5.68 -4.75 -14.28
CA LEU A 30 6.15 -3.84 -13.23
C LEU A 30 7.65 -3.55 -13.35
N SER A 31 8.46 -4.59 -13.55
CA SER A 31 9.92 -4.44 -13.65
C SER A 31 10.41 -3.68 -14.90
N ARG A 32 9.56 -3.57 -15.93
CA ARG A 32 9.88 -2.88 -17.19
C ARG A 32 9.25 -1.50 -17.29
N THR A 33 8.44 -1.10 -16.31
CA THR A 33 7.71 0.17 -16.33
C THR A 33 8.00 0.98 -15.08
N SER A 34 8.01 2.31 -15.22
CA SER A 34 8.15 3.21 -14.06
C SER A 34 6.78 3.42 -13.42
N VAL A 35 6.30 2.40 -12.71
CA VAL A 35 5.06 2.51 -11.92
C VAL A 35 5.35 3.35 -10.70
N ILE A 36 4.65 4.49 -10.61
CA ILE A 36 4.75 5.41 -9.48
C ILE A 36 3.52 5.36 -8.57
N ARG A 37 2.39 4.86 -9.09
CA ARG A 37 1.17 4.68 -8.33
C ARG A 37 0.63 3.27 -8.57
N LEU A 38 0.39 2.54 -7.48
CA LEU A 38 -0.06 1.17 -7.53
C LEU A 38 -1.31 1.03 -6.66
N TYR A 39 -2.37 0.47 -7.24
CA TYR A 39 -3.48 -0.09 -6.49
C TYR A 39 -3.40 -1.61 -6.56
N ASP A 40 -3.45 -2.24 -5.40
CA ASP A 40 -3.36 -3.69 -5.26
C ASP A 40 -4.35 -4.26 -4.23
N GLN A 41 -4.62 -5.56 -4.33
CA GLN A 41 -5.38 -6.30 -3.33
C GLN A 41 -4.44 -7.11 -2.44
N GLN A 42 -4.81 -7.33 -1.17
CA GLN A 42 -3.99 -7.95 -0.11
C GLN A 42 -3.10 -9.10 -0.60
N ASP A 43 -3.67 -10.07 -1.31
CA ASP A 43 -3.04 -11.33 -1.73
C ASP A 43 -1.84 -11.19 -2.69
N PHE A 44 -1.59 -9.97 -3.20
CA PHE A 44 -0.70 -9.75 -4.33
C PHE A 44 0.49 -8.82 -4.00
N ILE A 45 0.48 -8.21 -2.81
CA ILE A 45 1.38 -7.12 -2.41
C ILE A 45 2.84 -7.57 -2.31
N ALA A 46 3.16 -8.62 -1.54
CA ALA A 46 4.53 -9.15 -1.47
C ALA A 46 5.14 -9.42 -2.85
N ARG A 47 4.31 -9.94 -3.75
CA ARG A 47 4.75 -10.42 -5.05
C ARG A 47 5.06 -9.28 -6.01
N CYS A 48 4.48 -8.10 -5.78
CA CYS A 48 4.54 -6.96 -6.71
C CYS A 48 5.39 -5.80 -6.25
N LEU A 49 5.44 -5.50 -4.95
CA LEU A 49 6.25 -4.39 -4.45
C LEU A 49 7.74 -4.56 -4.82
N SER A 50 8.26 -5.79 -4.74
CA SER A 50 9.64 -6.09 -5.15
C SER A 50 9.95 -5.79 -6.62
N ALA A 51 8.93 -5.77 -7.49
CA ALA A 51 9.07 -5.47 -8.91
C ALA A 51 8.78 -4.00 -9.25
N ALA A 52 8.34 -3.19 -8.27
CA ALA A 52 7.93 -1.80 -8.46
C ALA A 52 8.59 -0.83 -7.45
N PRO A 53 9.93 -0.72 -7.42
CA PRO A 53 10.65 0.05 -6.40
C PRO A 53 10.41 1.57 -6.49
N ASN A 54 9.88 2.06 -7.62
CA ASN A 54 9.64 3.48 -7.87
C ASN A 54 8.26 3.96 -7.39
N VAL A 55 7.45 3.08 -6.78
CA VAL A 55 6.13 3.43 -6.26
C VAL A 55 6.27 4.49 -5.18
N ARG A 56 5.47 5.56 -5.33
CA ARG A 56 5.36 6.70 -4.41
C ARG A 56 3.99 6.77 -3.75
N ALA A 57 2.97 6.20 -4.38
CA ALA A 57 1.63 6.10 -3.83
C ALA A 57 1.10 4.67 -3.96
N LEU A 58 0.68 4.09 -2.85
CA LEU A 58 0.19 2.72 -2.76
C LEU A 58 -1.21 2.72 -2.15
N VAL A 59 -2.15 2.08 -2.84
CA VAL A 59 -3.49 1.80 -2.35
C VAL A 59 -3.65 0.30 -2.20
N ILE A 60 -4.14 -0.12 -1.05
CA ILE A 60 -4.33 -1.53 -0.73
C ILE A 60 -5.74 -1.77 -0.26
N ASP A 61 -6.42 -2.66 -0.96
CA ASP A 61 -7.65 -3.28 -0.51
C ASP A 61 -7.33 -4.51 0.34
N LEU A 62 -7.49 -4.36 1.66
CA LEU A 62 -7.22 -5.39 2.66
C LEU A 62 -8.28 -6.50 2.66
N LYS A 63 -9.43 -6.28 2.00
CA LYS A 63 -10.61 -7.16 2.06
C LYS A 63 -11.13 -7.36 3.51
N GLU A 64 -12.38 -7.80 3.65
CA GLU A 64 -13.02 -7.98 4.96
C GLU A 64 -12.49 -9.18 5.79
N GLN A 65 -11.35 -9.78 5.41
CA GLN A 65 -10.86 -10.97 6.11
C GLN A 65 -9.94 -10.61 7.29
N PRO A 66 -10.12 -11.22 8.47
CA PRO A 66 -9.37 -10.91 9.68
C PRO A 66 -7.97 -11.56 9.73
N GLU A 67 -7.49 -12.12 8.63
CA GLU A 67 -6.19 -12.80 8.60
C GLU A 67 -5.04 -11.79 8.46
N ASP A 68 -3.90 -12.13 9.06
CA ASP A 68 -2.70 -11.31 9.25
C ASP A 68 -2.52 -10.19 8.22
N SER A 69 -2.39 -8.95 8.71
CA SER A 69 -2.23 -7.79 7.84
C SER A 69 -1.05 -8.01 6.88
N CYS A 70 -1.29 -7.88 5.58
CA CYS A 70 -0.24 -7.96 4.53
C CYS A 70 0.86 -6.91 4.69
N LEU A 71 0.70 -5.98 5.64
CA LEU A 71 1.66 -4.94 5.98
C LEU A 71 3.02 -5.52 6.39
N SER A 72 3.03 -6.71 6.99
CA SER A 72 4.28 -7.42 7.35
C SER A 72 5.12 -7.80 6.12
N GLU A 73 4.52 -7.85 4.93
CA GLU A 73 5.17 -8.20 3.67
C GLU A 73 5.73 -6.98 2.90
N PHE A 74 5.48 -5.76 3.40
CA PHE A 74 5.98 -4.52 2.79
C PHE A 74 7.51 -4.43 2.82
N PRO A 75 8.18 -4.71 3.94
CA PRO A 75 9.62 -4.87 3.94
C PRO A 75 10.04 -6.28 3.53
N TYR A 76 11.25 -6.39 2.98
CA TYR A 76 11.97 -7.65 3.02
C TYR A 76 12.97 -7.64 4.18
N VAL A 77 13.24 -8.84 4.71
CA VAL A 77 14.28 -9.02 5.73
C VAL A 77 15.58 -9.36 5.03
N ASP A 78 16.58 -8.50 5.18
CA ASP A 78 17.95 -8.85 4.82
C ASP A 78 18.46 -9.87 5.85
N VAL A 79 18.61 -11.12 5.42
CA VAL A 79 19.00 -12.25 6.28
C VAL A 79 20.41 -12.05 6.86
N SER A 80 21.26 -11.25 6.22
CA SER A 80 22.64 -11.02 6.66
C SER A 80 22.74 -10.08 7.87
N SER A 81 21.76 -9.18 8.04
CA SER A 81 21.75 -8.13 9.05
C SER A 81 20.50 -8.15 9.94
N ILE A 82 19.50 -8.96 9.58
CA ILE A 82 18.16 -9.01 10.18
C ILE A 82 17.48 -7.62 10.11
N THR A 83 17.87 -6.80 9.13
CA THR A 83 17.25 -5.48 8.92
C THR A 83 16.07 -5.59 7.98
N ARG A 84 14.96 -4.93 8.33
CA ARG A 84 13.82 -4.76 7.45
C ARG A 84 14.08 -3.61 6.48
N ILE A 85 14.01 -3.89 5.18
CA ILE A 85 14.29 -2.94 4.12
C ILE A 85 13.02 -2.74 3.28
N PRO A 86 12.62 -1.47 3.03
CA PRO A 86 11.42 -1.19 2.24
C PRO A 86 11.59 -1.62 0.77
N TRP A 87 10.60 -2.33 0.21
CA TRP A 87 10.57 -2.60 -1.23
C TRP A 87 10.47 -1.32 -2.08
N CYS A 88 9.70 -0.35 -1.60
CA CYS A 88 9.43 0.93 -2.26
C CYS A 88 9.98 2.08 -1.40
N PRO A 89 11.29 2.37 -1.44
CA PRO A 89 11.94 3.32 -0.50
C PRO A 89 11.45 4.77 -0.64
N ASN A 90 10.76 5.12 -1.72
CA ASN A 90 10.20 6.45 -1.96
C ASN A 90 8.69 6.53 -1.75
N LEU A 91 8.09 5.56 -1.06
CA LEU A 91 6.66 5.55 -0.74
C LEU A 91 6.32 6.75 0.16
N ARG A 92 5.43 7.62 -0.33
CA ARG A 92 4.97 8.83 0.38
C ARG A 92 3.51 8.80 0.76
N VAL A 93 2.71 8.05 0.01
CA VAL A 93 1.26 7.94 0.23
C VAL A 93 0.91 6.48 0.39
N LEU A 94 0.31 6.14 1.53
CA LEU A 94 -0.26 4.83 1.79
C LEU A 94 -1.75 4.98 2.09
N HIS A 95 -2.57 4.24 1.37
CA HIS A 95 -4.02 4.21 1.58
C HIS A 95 -4.46 2.77 1.78
N LEU A 96 -4.99 2.48 2.98
CA LEU A 96 -5.58 1.19 3.31
C LEU A 96 -7.10 1.27 3.17
N HIS A 97 -7.68 0.23 2.59
CA HIS A 97 -9.09 0.16 2.24
C HIS A 97 -9.66 -1.18 2.73
N SER A 98 -10.86 -1.15 3.33
CA SER A 98 -11.70 -2.29 3.70
C SER A 98 -10.97 -3.41 4.43
N GLY A 99 -11.03 -3.46 5.75
CA GLY A 99 -10.46 -4.56 6.54
C GLY A 99 -10.14 -4.17 7.97
N SER A 100 -9.58 -5.09 8.75
CA SER A 100 -9.05 -4.80 10.08
C SER A 100 -7.53 -4.57 10.02
N VAL A 101 -7.03 -3.60 10.78
CA VAL A 101 -5.60 -3.30 10.88
C VAL A 101 -5.18 -3.09 12.33
N PRO A 102 -4.24 -3.89 12.86
CA PRO A 102 -3.64 -3.63 14.16
C PRO A 102 -2.79 -2.37 14.13
N ILE A 103 -2.83 -1.58 15.21
CA ILE A 103 -1.99 -0.40 15.39
C ILE A 103 -0.51 -0.75 15.24
N GLU A 104 -0.08 -1.87 15.81
CA GLU A 104 1.31 -2.31 15.79
C GLU A 104 1.83 -2.52 14.37
N ALA A 105 1.00 -3.07 13.48
CA ALA A 105 1.37 -3.26 12.08
C ALA A 105 1.56 -1.93 11.35
N ILE A 106 0.74 -0.93 11.65
CA ILE A 106 0.85 0.41 11.07
C ILE A 106 2.11 1.11 11.59
N GLN A 107 2.35 1.04 12.90
CA GLN A 107 3.54 1.60 13.53
C GLN A 107 4.81 1.04 12.89
N GLU A 108 4.88 -0.28 12.71
CA GLU A 108 6.00 -0.95 12.06
C GLU A 108 6.23 -0.43 10.64
N VAL A 109 5.17 -0.26 9.84
CA VAL A 109 5.28 0.29 8.49
C VAL A 109 5.83 1.73 8.52
N ILE A 110 5.33 2.58 9.40
CA ILE A 110 5.78 3.98 9.49
C ILE A 110 7.25 4.08 9.92
N GLU A 111 7.70 3.22 10.84
CA GLU A 111 9.10 3.17 11.25
C GLU A 111 10.04 2.74 10.11
N ILE A 112 9.60 1.80 9.27
CA ILE A 112 10.39 1.29 8.13
C ILE A 112 10.35 2.24 6.93
N TYR A 113 9.25 2.98 6.76
CA TYR A 113 9.04 3.93 5.67
C TYR A 113 8.94 5.38 6.18
N PRO A 114 10.06 5.97 6.68
CA PRO A 114 10.09 7.36 7.13
C PRO A 114 9.56 8.42 6.15
N PRO A 115 9.63 8.24 4.80
CA PRO A 115 9.11 9.23 3.87
C PRO A 115 7.58 9.29 3.73
N ILE A 116 6.80 8.47 4.43
CA ILE A 116 5.33 8.51 4.34
C ILE A 116 4.80 9.85 4.87
N GLU A 117 4.21 10.63 3.98
CA GLU A 117 3.65 11.96 4.25
C GLU A 117 2.13 11.91 4.43
N LYS A 118 1.46 11.00 3.72
CA LYS A 118 0.00 10.83 3.74
C LYS A 118 -0.37 9.37 4.07
N LEU A 119 -1.18 9.16 5.12
CA LEU A 119 -1.67 7.85 5.53
C LEU A 119 -3.19 7.88 5.68
N TRP A 120 -3.89 7.19 4.79
CA TRP A 120 -5.35 7.24 4.72
C TRP A 120 -5.97 5.86 4.94
N PHE A 121 -7.14 5.87 5.55
CA PHE A 121 -7.92 4.68 5.89
C PHE A 121 -9.34 4.87 5.39
N SER A 122 -9.87 3.91 4.64
CA SER A 122 -11.25 3.93 4.16
C SER A 122 -11.94 2.61 4.49
N ALA A 123 -13.02 2.68 5.27
CA ALA A 123 -13.72 1.51 5.80
C ALA A 123 -12.79 0.50 6.49
N CYS A 124 -11.75 1.00 7.17
CA CYS A 124 -10.86 0.18 7.98
C CYS A 124 -11.34 0.18 9.44
N TYR A 125 -11.22 -0.98 10.09
CA TYR A 125 -11.34 -1.12 11.53
C TYR A 125 -9.93 -1.12 12.13
N ILE A 126 -9.64 -0.18 13.03
CA ILE A 126 -8.32 -0.05 13.66
C ILE A 126 -8.35 -0.67 15.05
N GLU A 127 -7.45 -1.61 15.32
CA GLU A 127 -7.37 -2.35 16.58
C GLU A 127 -6.20 -1.90 17.46
N PRO A 128 -6.39 -1.61 18.76
CA PRO A 128 -7.67 -1.64 19.48
C PRO A 128 -8.53 -0.38 19.27
N PHE A 129 -7.94 0.80 19.03
CA PHE A 129 -8.68 2.06 18.89
C PHE A 129 -8.01 3.05 17.92
N GLU A 130 -8.81 3.63 17.02
CA GLU A 130 -8.36 4.67 16.07
C GLU A 130 -7.70 5.89 16.74
N ASP A 131 -8.25 6.36 17.86
CA ASP A 131 -7.77 7.55 18.57
C ASP A 131 -6.32 7.39 19.08
N GLU A 132 -5.97 6.17 19.52
CA GLU A 132 -4.62 5.85 20.01
C GLU A 132 -3.61 5.91 18.86
N LEU A 133 -3.98 5.34 17.71
CA LEU A 133 -3.17 5.41 16.50
C LEU A 133 -2.96 6.86 16.06
N LEU A 134 -4.04 7.64 16.00
CA LEU A 134 -3.99 9.02 15.56
C LEU A 134 -3.11 9.87 16.48
N TYR A 135 -3.16 9.64 17.79
CA TYR A 135 -2.28 10.31 18.74
C TYR A 135 -0.80 9.98 18.46
N TRP A 136 -0.48 8.70 18.22
CA TRP A 136 0.87 8.26 17.91
C TRP A 136 1.38 8.79 16.57
N LEU A 137 0.53 8.87 15.53
CA LEU A 137 0.93 9.29 14.18
C LEU A 137 1.26 10.78 14.04
N LYS A 138 0.74 11.65 14.90
CA LYS A 138 0.93 13.12 14.83
C LYS A 138 2.38 13.59 14.59
N PRO A 139 3.39 13.07 15.30
CA PRO A 139 4.80 13.43 15.05
C PRO A 139 5.41 12.80 13.79
N HIS A 140 4.76 11.82 13.16
CA HIS A 140 5.35 10.98 12.11
C HIS A 140 4.77 11.25 10.72
N VAL A 141 3.46 11.51 10.61
CA VAL A 141 2.74 11.63 9.34
C VAL A 141 1.98 12.95 9.28
N SER A 142 2.12 13.67 8.16
CA SER A 142 1.59 15.04 8.02
C SER A 142 0.09 15.09 7.70
N ASP A 143 -0.44 14.10 6.99
CA ASP A 143 -1.85 14.02 6.58
C ASP A 143 -2.38 12.62 6.90
N VAL A 144 -3.13 12.50 7.99
CA VAL A 144 -3.81 11.27 8.40
C VAL A 144 -5.32 11.45 8.23
N ARG A 145 -5.99 10.51 7.57
CA ARG A 145 -7.44 10.56 7.33
C ARG A 145 -8.11 9.22 7.58
N PHE A 146 -9.27 9.27 8.21
CA PHE A 146 -10.17 8.14 8.39
C PHE A 146 -11.50 8.48 7.71
N ASP A 147 -11.92 7.62 6.80
CA ASP A 147 -13.24 7.66 6.17
C ASP A 147 -13.98 6.36 6.48
N LEU A 148 -15.19 6.48 7.00
CA LEU A 148 -16.03 5.33 7.35
C LEU A 148 -16.68 4.68 6.14
N ARG A 149 -16.61 5.29 4.95
CA ARG A 149 -17.24 4.78 3.74
C ARG A 149 -16.21 4.24 2.75
N VAL A 150 -16.55 3.11 2.14
CA VAL A 150 -16.03 2.74 0.83
C VAL A 150 -16.76 3.59 -0.19
N ASP A 151 -16.23 4.76 -0.53
CA ASP A 151 -16.70 5.43 -1.73
C ASP A 151 -15.93 4.86 -2.93
N GLU A 152 -16.58 3.99 -3.70
CA GLU A 152 -16.00 3.42 -4.93
C GLU A 152 -15.60 4.53 -5.93
N ALA A 153 -16.20 5.73 -5.80
CA ALA A 153 -15.80 6.90 -6.57
C ALA A 153 -14.44 7.45 -6.13
N THR A 154 -14.08 7.46 -4.85
CA THR A 154 -12.74 7.91 -4.40
C THR A 154 -11.64 6.91 -4.77
N VAL A 155 -11.94 5.61 -4.80
CA VAL A 155 -11.01 4.59 -5.35
C VAL A 155 -10.87 4.72 -6.88
N SER A 156 -11.81 5.37 -7.56
CA SER A 156 -11.72 5.69 -8.99
C SER A 156 -11.00 7.03 -9.23
N ASP A 157 -11.14 7.99 -8.31
CA ASP A 157 -10.52 9.32 -8.33
C ASP A 157 -9.18 9.45 -7.57
N TRP A 158 -8.64 8.35 -7.05
CA TRP A 158 -7.34 8.28 -6.36
C TRP A 158 -6.17 8.93 -7.12
N ASN A 159 -6.23 8.97 -8.45
CA ASN A 159 -5.25 9.69 -9.28
C ASN A 159 -5.18 11.20 -8.98
N HIS A 160 -6.28 11.82 -8.52
CA HIS A 160 -6.33 13.24 -8.17
C HIS A 160 -6.04 13.50 -6.69
N ALA A 161 -6.38 12.57 -5.80
CA ALA A 161 -6.18 12.72 -4.36
C ALA A 161 -4.71 12.52 -3.93
N MET A 162 -3.95 11.70 -4.67
CA MET A 162 -2.57 11.32 -4.31
C MET A 162 -1.49 12.18 -4.99
N ILE A 163 -1.84 13.42 -5.36
CA ILE A 163 -0.90 14.45 -5.85
C ILE A 163 -0.53 15.39 -4.69
#